data_AF-A0ABD7G5G9-F1
#
_entry.id   AF-A0ABD7G5G9-F1
#
_cell.length_a   1.000
_cell.length_b   1.000
_cell.length_c   1.000
_cell.angle_alpha   90.00
_cell.angle_beta   90.00
_cell.angle_gamma   90.00
#
_symmetry.space_group_name_H-M   'P 1'
#
loop_
_entity.id
_entity.type
_entity.pdbx_description
1 polymer ?
#
loop_
_entity_poly.entity_id
_entity_poly.type
_entity_poly.pdbx_seq_one_letter_code
_entity_poly.pdbx_strand_id
1 'polypeptide(L)'
;MSDKTKDIREALAEALIHAEEKGDLVITTSVIDGITVPMAEAIKTVYAGMFTTHELSALSNLVFHATQDANFYDWEMPTLIDLSREEMQSLGYKLRDLT
;
A
#
# COMPACT_ATOMS: atom_id res chain seq x y z
N MET A 1 8.98 -10.15 -4.10
CA MET A 1 8.40 -8.79 -4.08
C MET A 1 7.15 -8.82 -4.94
N SER A 2 5.96 -8.61 -4.37
CA SER A 2 4.75 -8.45 -5.20
C SER A 2 4.85 -7.11 -5.90
N ASP A 3 4.73 -7.10 -7.23
CA ASP A 3 4.75 -5.87 -8.01
C ASP A 3 3.41 -5.16 -7.78
N LYS A 4 3.35 -4.35 -6.72
CA LYS A 4 2.16 -3.56 -6.35
C LYS A 4 1.61 -2.72 -7.50
N THR A 5 2.46 -2.39 -8.48
CA THR A 5 2.04 -1.72 -9.72
C THR A 5 1.14 -2.60 -10.57
N LYS A 6 1.49 -3.88 -10.69
CA LYS A 6 0.71 -4.87 -11.40
C LYS A 6 -0.62 -5.09 -10.68
N ASP A 7 -0.60 -5.23 -9.36
CA ASP A 7 -1.81 -5.39 -8.54
C ASP A 7 -2.81 -4.22 -8.74
N ILE A 8 -2.31 -2.97 -8.74
CA ILE A 8 -3.16 -1.78 -8.97
C ILE A 8 -3.73 -1.74 -10.39
N ARG A 9 -2.92 -2.07 -11.40
CA ARG A 9 -3.36 -2.09 -12.80
C ARG A 9 -4.43 -3.14 -13.05
N GLU A 10 -4.27 -4.34 -12.48
CA GLU A 10 -5.24 -5.42 -12.59
C GLU A 10 -6.57 -5.03 -11.92
N ALA A 11 -6.51 -4.48 -10.70
CA ALA A 11 -7.71 -3.99 -10.00
C ALA A 11 -8.44 -2.86 -10.77
N LEU A 12 -7.69 -1.94 -11.40
CA LEU A 12 -8.27 -0.90 -12.25
C LEU A 12 -8.92 -1.48 -13.50
N ALA A 13 -8.29 -2.46 -14.14
CA ALA A 13 -8.86 -3.12 -15.31
C ALA A 13 -10.19 -3.79 -14.98
N GLU A 14 -10.25 -4.55 -13.88
CA GLU A 14 -11.49 -5.19 -13.41
C GLU A 14 -12.59 -4.18 -13.12
N ALA A 15 -12.26 -3.09 -12.40
CA ALA A 15 -13.23 -2.05 -12.07
C ALA A 15 -13.81 -1.36 -13.32
N LEU A 16 -12.97 -1.08 -14.32
CA LEU A 16 -13.39 -0.45 -15.57
C LEU A 16 -14.27 -1.38 -16.41
N ILE A 17 -13.90 -2.66 -16.52
CA ILE A 17 -14.72 -3.67 -17.21
C ILE A 17 -16.09 -3.77 -16.55
N HIS A 18 -16.13 -3.81 -15.21
CA HIS A 18 -17.39 -3.95 -14.49
C HIS A 18 -18.28 -2.70 -14.59
N ALA A 19 -17.68 -1.51 -14.68
CA ALA A 19 -18.40 -0.26 -14.93
C ALA A 19 -18.95 -0.21 -16.38
N GLU A 20 -18.21 -0.75 -17.35
CA GLU A 20 -18.70 -0.91 -18.72
C GLU A 20 -19.87 -1.88 -18.81
N GLU A 21 -19.79 -3.03 -18.14
CA GLU A 21 -20.87 -4.03 -18.08
C GLU A 21 -22.17 -3.46 -17.48
N LYS A 22 -22.04 -2.55 -16.52
CA LYS A 22 -23.18 -1.83 -15.92
C LYS A 22 -23.73 -0.71 -16.80
N GLY A 23 -23.00 -0.32 -17.84
CA GLY A 23 -23.35 0.82 -18.70
C GLY A 23 -23.03 2.19 -18.08
N ASP A 24 -22.23 2.23 -17.01
CA ASP A 24 -21.80 3.48 -16.38
C ASP A 24 -20.77 4.22 -17.26
N LEU A 25 -20.03 3.48 -18.08
CA LEU A 25 -19.07 4.01 -19.06
C LEU A 25 -19.02 3.12 -20.31
N VAL A 26 -18.32 3.56 -21.35
CA VAL A 26 -18.03 2.78 -22.56
C VAL A 26 -16.54 2.85 -22.86
N ILE A 27 -15.89 1.69 -23.02
CA ILE A 27 -14.46 1.58 -23.33
C ILE A 27 -14.32 1.42 -24.84
N THR A 28 -13.82 2.45 -25.51
CA THR A 28 -13.68 2.45 -26.97
C THR A 28 -12.35 1.91 -27.46
N THR A 29 -11.45 1.51 -26.56
CA THR A 29 -10.13 0.95 -26.87
C THR A 29 -10.13 -0.56 -26.67
N SER A 30 -9.44 -1.30 -27.55
CA SER A 30 -9.21 -2.74 -27.36
C SER A 30 -8.03 -3.04 -26.43
N VAL A 31 -7.29 -2.00 -25.98
CA VAL A 31 -6.11 -2.13 -25.13
C VAL A 31 -6.38 -1.48 -23.78
N ILE A 32 -6.91 -2.26 -22.84
CA ILE A 32 -7.25 -1.79 -21.49
C ILE A 32 -6.02 -1.26 -20.74
N ASP A 33 -4.85 -1.84 -21.01
CA ASP A 33 -3.57 -1.38 -20.46
C ASP A 33 -3.23 0.05 -20.86
N GLY A 34 -3.71 0.51 -22.02
CA GLY A 34 -3.50 1.88 -22.48
C GLY A 34 -4.18 2.94 -21.60
N ILE A 35 -5.20 2.55 -20.83
CA ILE A 35 -5.89 3.43 -19.88
C ILE A 35 -5.52 3.11 -18.42
N THR A 36 -5.29 1.85 -18.06
CA THR A 36 -4.99 1.48 -16.67
C THR A 36 -3.58 1.86 -16.23
N VAL A 37 -2.59 1.85 -17.15
CA VAL A 37 -1.21 2.29 -16.85
C VAL A 37 -1.15 3.76 -16.40
N PRO A 38 -1.63 4.75 -17.18
CA PRO A 38 -1.59 6.15 -16.75
C PRO A 38 -2.45 6.42 -15.51
N MET A 39 -3.57 5.69 -15.33
CA MET A 39 -4.37 5.79 -14.10
C MET A 39 -3.60 5.28 -12.88
N ALA A 40 -2.91 4.14 -12.99
CA ALA A 40 -2.07 3.62 -11.92
C ALA A 40 -0.94 4.58 -11.56
N GLU A 41 -0.34 5.26 -12.54
CA GLU A 41 0.69 6.28 -12.32
C GLU A 41 0.12 7.54 -11.64
N ALA A 42 -1.07 8.00 -12.04
CA ALA A 42 -1.75 9.12 -11.38
C ALA A 42 -2.08 8.80 -9.91
N ILE A 43 -2.61 7.60 -9.65
CA ILE A 43 -2.87 7.11 -8.29
C ILE A 43 -1.57 7.04 -7.50
N LYS A 44 -0.51 6.46 -8.08
CA LYS A 44 0.81 6.43 -7.46
C LYS A 44 1.30 7.83 -7.10
N THR A 45 1.06 8.84 -7.94
CA THR A 45 1.51 10.21 -7.64
C THR A 45 0.85 10.77 -6.38
N VAL A 46 -0.39 10.37 -6.07
CA VAL A 46 -1.07 10.73 -4.82
C VAL A 46 -0.43 10.02 -3.61
N TYR A 47 -0.06 8.75 -3.76
CA TYR A 47 0.59 7.97 -2.69
C TYR A 47 2.09 8.31 -2.52
N ALA A 48 2.79 8.59 -3.62
CA ALA A 48 4.24 8.81 -3.70
C ALA A 48 4.69 10.17 -3.12
N GLY A 49 3.76 10.96 -2.58
CA GLY A 49 4.05 12.18 -1.83
C GLY A 49 3.69 12.11 -0.35
N MET A 50 3.08 11.02 0.14
CA MET A 50 2.67 10.95 1.56
C MET A 50 3.85 10.80 2.51
N PHE A 51 4.87 10.04 2.10
CA PHE A 51 6.09 9.86 2.86
C PHE A 51 7.28 9.82 1.91
N THR A 52 8.31 10.59 2.21
CA THR A 52 9.64 10.49 1.63
C THR A 52 10.31 9.18 2.03
N THR A 53 11.32 8.74 1.27
CA THR A 53 12.14 7.56 1.62
C THR A 53 12.78 7.68 3.01
N HIS A 54 13.15 8.90 3.40
CA HIS A 54 13.64 9.19 4.74
C HIS A 54 12.57 9.00 5.81
N GLU A 55 11.35 9.50 5.60
CA GLU A 55 10.23 9.32 6.55
C GLU A 55 9.83 7.84 6.68
N LEU A 56 9.77 7.11 5.57
CA LEU A 56 9.51 5.66 5.59
C LEU A 56 10.61 4.90 6.37
N SER A 57 11.88 5.26 6.17
CA SER A 57 13.01 4.70 6.93
C SER A 57 12.90 5.02 8.42
N ALA A 58 12.57 6.26 8.77
CA ALA A 58 12.40 6.70 10.14
C ALA A 58 11.25 5.96 10.84
N LEU A 59 10.10 5.80 10.16
CA LEU A 59 8.96 5.04 10.66
C LEU A 59 9.30 3.56 10.84
N SER A 60 9.96 2.93 9.85
CA SER A 60 10.40 1.54 9.95
C SER A 60 11.34 1.33 11.15
N ASN A 61 12.30 2.23 11.36
CA ASN A 61 13.22 2.17 12.50
C ASN A 61 12.50 2.35 13.84
N LEU A 62 11.54 3.28 13.92
CA LEU A 62 10.73 3.50 15.12
C LEU A 62 9.94 2.23 15.48
N VAL A 63 9.35 1.58 14.48
CA VAL A 63 8.62 0.31 14.63
C VAL A 63 9.53 -0.79 15.14
N PHE A 64 10.72 -0.96 14.55
CA PHE A 64 11.66 -1.97 15.04
C PHE A 64 12.14 -1.68 16.46
N HIS A 65 12.39 -0.41 16.80
CA HIS A 65 12.78 -0.05 18.15
C HIS A 65 11.66 -0.31 19.17
N ALA A 66 10.41 0.04 18.85
CA ALA A 66 9.26 -0.19 19.71
C ALA A 66 9.02 -1.69 19.96
N THR A 67 9.25 -2.53 18.96
CA THR A 67 9.03 -3.98 19.05
C THR A 67 10.21 -4.77 19.66
N GLN A 68 11.34 -4.12 19.95
CA GLN A 68 12.52 -4.75 20.56
C GLN A 68 12.36 -5.00 22.07
N ASP A 69 11.67 -4.11 22.78
CA ASP A 69 11.41 -4.29 24.21
C ASP A 69 10.09 -5.04 24.42
N ALA A 70 10.22 -6.31 24.78
CA ALA A 70 9.07 -7.17 24.94
C ALA A 70 8.16 -6.78 26.12
N ASN A 71 8.73 -6.15 27.15
CA ASN A 71 8.00 -5.77 28.35
C ASN A 71 7.22 -4.46 28.12
N PHE A 72 7.80 -3.55 27.35
CA PHE A 72 7.13 -2.31 26.96
C PHE A 72 6.00 -2.57 25.97
N TYR A 73 6.26 -3.38 24.94
CA TYR A 73 5.29 -3.57 23.88
C TYR A 73 4.11 -4.44 24.36
N ASP A 74 4.30 -5.61 24.97
CA ASP A 74 3.16 -6.51 25.30
C ASP A 74 2.19 -5.98 26.37
N TRP A 75 2.54 -4.91 27.08
CA TRP A 75 1.70 -4.40 28.17
C TRP A 75 0.68 -3.36 27.70
N GLU A 76 1.11 -2.29 27.03
CA GLU A 76 0.22 -1.16 26.73
C GLU A 76 -0.02 -0.96 25.23
N MET A 77 0.96 -1.31 24.39
CA MET A 77 0.93 -0.99 22.97
C MET A 77 -0.17 -1.75 22.19
N PRO A 78 -0.33 -3.08 22.29
CA PRO A 78 -1.39 -3.81 21.60
C PRO A 78 -2.79 -3.26 21.86
N THR A 79 -3.04 -2.74 23.07
CA THR A 79 -4.34 -2.15 23.42
C THR A 79 -4.53 -0.77 22.77
N LEU A 80 -3.46 0.00 22.60
CA LEU A 80 -3.51 1.36 22.05
C LEU A 80 -3.58 1.37 20.52
N ILE A 81 -2.88 0.45 19.85
CA ILE A 81 -2.70 0.46 18.39
C ILE A 81 -3.36 -0.71 17.68
N ASP A 82 -3.99 -1.64 18.43
CA ASP A 82 -4.72 -2.80 17.90
C ASP A 82 -3.86 -3.68 16.96
N LEU A 83 -2.57 -3.77 17.27
CA LEU A 83 -1.61 -4.61 16.56
C LEU A 83 -0.77 -5.38 17.58
N SER A 84 -0.64 -6.69 17.36
CA SER A 84 0.36 -7.50 18.03
C SER A 84 1.78 -7.07 17.65
N ARG A 85 2.76 -7.49 18.44
CA ARG A 85 4.17 -7.21 18.18
C ARG A 85 4.59 -7.73 16.80
N GLU A 86 4.15 -8.93 16.44
CA GLU A 86 4.46 -9.59 15.19
C GLU A 86 3.87 -8.83 13.99
N GLU A 87 2.62 -8.36 14.12
CA GLU A 87 1.97 -7.54 13.09
C GLU A 87 2.67 -6.19 12.92
N MET A 88 3.13 -5.59 14.02
CA MET A 88 3.88 -4.35 13.98
C MET A 88 5.27 -4.54 13.35
N GLN A 89 5.97 -5.63 13.67
CA GLN A 89 7.22 -5.97 12.97
C GLN A 89 6.98 -6.18 11.47
N SER A 90 5.89 -6.86 11.10
CA SER A 90 5.49 -7.01 9.70
C SER A 90 5.26 -5.65 9.02
N LEU A 91 4.64 -4.69 9.71
CA LEU A 91 4.49 -3.31 9.24
C LEU A 91 5.86 -2.63 9.05
N GLY A 92 6.79 -2.79 9.99
CA GLY A 92 8.16 -2.27 9.88
C GLY A 92 8.87 -2.76 8.62
N TYR A 93 8.73 -4.04 8.28
CA TYR A 93 9.26 -4.60 7.03
C TYR A 93 8.56 -4.05 5.79
N LYS A 94 7.22 -3.97 5.80
CA LYS A 94 6.47 -3.37 4.69
C LYS A 94 6.90 -1.93 4.42
N LEU A 95 7.12 -1.13 5.47
CA LEU A 95 7.58 0.26 5.35
C LEU A 95 8.99 0.33 4.76
N ARG A 96 9.87 -0.59 5.13
CA ARG A 96 11.25 -0.65 4.59
C ARG A 96 11.30 -1.14 3.15
N ASP A 97 10.36 -1.99 2.73
CA ASP A 97 10.26 -2.42 1.34
C ASP A 97 9.77 -1.29 0.41
N LEU A 98 9.27 -0.19 0.97
CA LEU A 98 8.79 0.99 0.25
C LEU A 98 9.81 2.15 0.19
N THR A 99 10.95 2.04 0.89
CA THR A 99 12.07 3.01 0.81
C THR A 99 12.94 2.75 -0.41
#